data_AF-A0A3P7F069-F1
#
_entry.id   AF-A0A3P7F069-F1
#
_cell.length_a   1.000
_cell.length_b   1.000
_cell.length_c   1.000
_cell.angle_alpha   90.00
_cell.angle_beta   90.00
_cell.angle_gamma   90.00
#
_symmetry.space_group_name_H-M   'P 1'
#
loop_
_entity.id
_entity.type
_entity.pdbx_description
1 polymer ?
#
loop_
_entity_poly.entity_id
_entity_poly.type
_entity_poly.pdbx_seq_one_letter_code
_entity_poly.pdbx_strand_id
1 'polypeptide(L)' 'MNLKNSWKLVMIGREVVFTCKDRNSKVTWVEHLQRPLIYSPATAEERRLICETIYRTSSMTLL' A
#
# COMPACT_ATOMS: atom_id res chain seq x y z
N MET A 1 -0.17 -5.54 -20.99
CA MET A 1 -0.74 -6.00 -19.70
C MET A 1 -2.20 -5.55 -19.66
N ASN A 2 -3.17 -6.46 -19.53
CA ASN A 2 -4.58 -6.07 -19.46
C ASN A 2 -4.86 -5.51 -18.05
N LEU A 3 -5.08 -4.20 -17.94
CA LEU A 3 -5.31 -3.49 -16.68
C LEU A 3 -6.79 -3.47 -16.24
N LYS A 4 -7.64 -4.24 -16.93
CA LYS A 4 -9.05 -4.37 -16.56
C LYS A 4 -9.13 -5.01 -15.17
N ASN A 5 -9.88 -4.36 -14.28
CA ASN A 5 -10.03 -4.76 -12.87
C ASN A 5 -8.73 -4.74 -12.06
N SER A 6 -7.75 -3.93 -12.45
CA SER A 6 -6.51 -3.75 -11.68
C SER A 6 -6.58 -2.56 -10.70
N TRP A 7 -5.79 -2.62 -9.64
CA TRP A 7 -5.53 -1.54 -8.69
C TRP A 7 -4.05 -1.58 -8.28
N LYS A 8 -3.52 -0.44 -7.79
CA LYS A 8 -2.11 -0.29 -7.43
C LYS A 8 -1.98 0.00 -5.94
N LEU A 9 -1.13 -0.76 -5.26
CA LEU A 9 -0.67 -0.44 -3.91
C LEU A 9 0.63 0.36 -4.02
N VAL A 10 0.58 1.61 -3.58
CA VAL A 10 1.75 2.48 -3.50
C VAL A 10 2.23 2.45 -2.06
N MET A 11 3.40 1.86 -1.84
CA MET A 11 4.12 1.86 -0.57
C MET A 11 5.34 2.78 -0.70
N ILE A 12 5.94 3.15 0.42
CA ILE A 12 7.18 3.93 0.40
C ILE A 12 8.27 3.08 -0.27
N GLY A 13 8.82 3.58 -1.38
CA GLY A 13 9.88 2.93 -2.15
C GLY A 13 9.46 1.75 -3.03
N ARG A 14 8.17 1.38 -3.08
CA ARG A 14 7.70 0.24 -3.90
C ARG A 14 6.27 0.41 -4.38
N GLU A 15 6.04 0.06 -5.64
CA GLU A 15 4.71 -0.06 -6.21
C GLU A 15 4.40 -1.51 -6.58
N VAL A 16 3.17 -1.95 -6.30
CA VAL A 16 2.68 -3.27 -6.67
C VAL A 16 1.34 -3.13 -7.38
N VAL A 17 1.22 -3.73 -8.55
CA VAL A 17 -0.04 -3.76 -9.31
C VAL A 17 -0.71 -5.11 -9.09
N PHE A 18 -1.97 -5.06 -8.68
CA PHE A 18 -2.84 -6.22 -8.51
C PHE A 18 -3.91 -6.21 -9.60
N THR A 19 -4.23 -7.38 -10.14
CA THR A 19 -5.28 -7.55 -11.15
C THR A 19 -6.29 -8.55 -10.64
N CYS A 20 -7.57 -8.18 -10.64
CA CYS A 20 -8.66 -9.04 -10.19
C CYS A 20 -9.36 -9.74 -11.36
N LYS A 21 -9.99 -10.89 -11.09
CA LYS A 21 -10.79 -11.63 -12.07
C LYS A 21 -11.94 -10.79 -12.63
N ASP A 22 -12.60 -10.03 -11.76
CA ASP A 22 -13.78 -9.23 -12.07
C ASP A 22 -13.82 -7.92 -11.26
N ARG A 23 -14.78 -7.06 -11.59
CA ARG A 23 -14.98 -5.76 -10.94
C ARG A 23 -15.37 -5.90 -9.47
N ASN A 24 -16.17 -6.90 -9.12
CA ASN A 24 -16.64 -7.09 -7.75
C ASN A 24 -15.48 -7.42 -6.81
N SER A 25 -14.62 -8.34 -7.24
CA SER A 25 -13.38 -8.70 -6.55
C SER A 25 -12.48 -7.48 -6.34
N LYS A 26 -12.33 -6.63 -7.38
CA LYS A 26 -11.58 -5.36 -7.24
C LYS A 26 -12.18 -4.46 -6.16
N VAL A 27 -13.49 -4.26 -6.16
CA VAL A 27 -14.16 -3.40 -5.17
C VAL A 27 -13.97 -3.93 -3.75
N THR A 28 -14.20 -5.23 -3.53
CA THR A 28 -13.99 -5.86 -2.22
C THR A 28 -12.56 -5.70 -1.73
N TRP A 29 -11.56 -5.89 -2.59
CA TRP A 29 -10.15 -5.67 -2.22
C TRP A 29 -9.86 -4.22 -1.84
N VAL A 30 -10.35 -3.26 -2.64
CA VAL A 30 -10.13 -1.84 -2.40
C VAL A 30 -10.79 -1.41 -1.08
N GLU A 31 -12.05 -1.80 -0.85
CA GLU A 31 -12.77 -1.49 0.39
C GLU A 31 -12.10 -2.10 1.63
N HIS A 32 -11.67 -3.37 1.53
CA HIS A 32 -10.98 -4.05 2.62
C HIS A 32 -9.66 -3.34 2.99
N LEU A 33 -8.89 -2.89 1.99
CA LEU A 33 -7.63 -2.18 2.21
C LEU A 33 -7.81 -0.73 2.67
N GLN A 34 -8.89 -0.07 2.25
CA GLN A 34 -9.21 1.28 2.70
C GLN A 34 -9.74 1.29 4.14
N ARG A 35 -10.39 0.21 4.60
CA ARG A 35 -11.01 0.15 5.93
C ARG A 35 -10.02 0.49 7.06
N PRO A 36 -8.82 -0.10 7.17
CA PRO A 36 -7.85 0.31 8.20
C PRO A 36 -7.44 1.78 8.10
N LEU A 37 -7.30 2.31 6.88
CA LEU A 37 -6.87 3.69 6.65
C LEU A 37 -7.92 4.72 7.07
N ILE A 38 -9.20 4.37 6.98
CA ILE A 38 -10.32 5.23 7.36
C ILE A 38 -10.61 5.14 8.86
N TYR A 39 -10.67 3.92 9.42
CA TYR A 39 -11.10 3.73 10.81
C TYR A 39 -9.96 3.86 11.83
N SER A 40 -8.71 3.66 11.43
CA SER A 40 -7.54 3.77 12.30
C SER A 40 -6.39 4.46 11.57
N PRO A 41 -6.54 5.75 11.21
CA PRO A 41 -5.48 6.46 10.53
C PRO A 41 -4.25 6.53 11.43
N ALA A 42 -3.08 6.20 10.88
CA ALA A 42 -1.82 6.35 11.61
C ALA A 42 -1.65 7.80 12.08
N THR A 43 -1.34 7.97 13.35
CA THR A 43 -0.96 9.23 13.98
C THR A 43 0.28 9.81 13.31
N ALA A 44 0.52 11.12 13.49
CA ALA A 44 1.71 11.76 12.94
C ALA A 44 3.01 11.09 13.43
N GLU A 45 3.02 10.63 14.69
CA GLU A 45 4.15 9.95 15.30
C GLU A 45 4.38 8.55 14.69
N GLU A 46 3.31 7.76 14.51
CA GLU A 46 3.42 6.46 13.82
C GLU A 46 3.91 6.63 12.38
N ARG A 47 3.42 7.65 11.66
CA ARG A 47 3.92 7.97 10.31
C ARG A 47 5.41 8.32 10.33
N ARG A 48 5.85 9.12 11.31
CA ARG A 48 7.26 9.47 11.50
C ARG A 48 8.11 8.22 11.73
N LEU A 49 7.71 7.35 12.66
CA LEU A 49 8.41 6.11 12.98
C LEU A 49 8.48 5.15 11.78
N ILE A 50 7.40 5.02 11.01
CA ILE A 50 7.36 4.21 9.79
C ILE A 50 8.35 4.76 8.75
N CYS A 51 8.33 6.08 8.50
CA CYS A 51 9.26 6.72 7.58
C CYS A 51 10.71 6.50 8.01
N GLU A 52 11.05 6.75 9.27
CA GLU A 52 12.40 6.55 9.80
C GLU A 52 12.88 5.11 9.68
N THR A 53 11.99 4.15 9.98
CA THR A 53 12.29 2.72 9.85
C THR A 53 12.59 2.38 8.39
N ILE A 54 11.76 2.85 7.45
CA ILE A 54 11.94 2.58 6.02
C ILE A 54 13.21 3.22 5.49
N TYR A 55 13.51 4.47 5.83
CA TYR A 55 14.76 5.12 5.43
C TYR A 55 15.98 4.35 5.94
N ARG A 56 15.96 3.89 7.20
CA ARG A 56 17.03 3.05 7.76
C ARG A 56 17.16 1.74 6.99
N THR A 57 16.08 1.00 6.78
CA THR A 57 16.13 -0.27 6.06
C THR A 57 16.55 -0.11 4.60
N SER A 58 16.05 0.92 3.89
CA SER A 58 16.45 1.21 2.51
C SER A 58 17.91 1.61 2.39
N SER A 59 18.47 2.32 3.38
CA SER A 59 19.90 2.64 3.42
C SER A 59 20.77 1.40 3.68
N MET A 60 20.26 0.41 4.43
CA MET A 60 20.98 -0.84 4.70
C MET A 60 21.09 -1.74 3.46
N THR A 61 20.16 -1.65 2.50
CA THR A 61 20.23 -2.44 1.25
C THR A 61 21.24 -1.88 0.23
N LEU A 62 21.91 -0.75 0.53
CA LEU A 62 22.89 -0.10 -0.35
C LEU A 62 24.36 -0.26 0.11
N LEU A 63 24.63 -1.18 1.06
CA LEU A 63 25.97 -1.64 1.45
C LEU A 63 26.09 -3.16 1.22
#